data_AF-A0AA90NXU0-F1
#
_entry.id   AF-A0AA90NXU0-F1
#
_cell.length_a   1.000
_cell.length_b   1.000
_cell.length_c   1.000
_cell.angle_alpha   90.00
_cell.angle_beta   90.00
_cell.angle_gamma   90.00
#
_symmetry.space_group_name_H-M   'P 1'
#
loop_
_entity.id
_entity.type
_entity.pdbx_description
1 polymer ?
#
loop_
_entity_poly.entity_id
_entity_poly.type
_entity_poly.pdbx_seq_one_letter_code
_entity_poly.pdbx_strand_id
1 'polypeptide(L)'
;MKRSIMVIFFVLIASGCVTRNYDSNMDLGKSQLNEENYLEAHEAFELAYKEAKTSEARELMDLSGFLASGMKNYDEQDFDSAKSDFEEATAYKAKYREGKLMVLKAVEMHPVSDSATIETVEGNDEVEPVEEVTEDGTIGSKGQDEAATDTKGKVETASGKEGSKDSVSALSKSQAEKLVKDYVDMENFPNLHIEYDHDAEKGDYIFHVFEVDEGSQKSGHKTTWGWYGVNKKTKEVYEVM
;
A
#
# COMPACT_ATOMS: atom_id res chain seq x y z
N MET A 1 28.28 48.32 48.61
CA MET A 1 26.83 48.26 48.33
C MET A 1 26.60 48.37 46.84
N LYS A 2 25.85 47.42 46.28
CA LYS A 2 24.98 47.57 45.08
C LYS A 2 25.70 47.88 43.75
N ARG A 3 25.45 47.20 42.62
CA ARG A 3 24.42 46.26 42.20
C ARG A 3 24.86 45.71 40.83
N SER A 4 24.64 44.41 40.62
CA SER A 4 24.29 43.76 39.35
C SER A 4 25.33 43.83 38.22
N ILE A 5 26.12 42.77 37.97
CA ILE A 5 25.70 41.59 37.19
C ILE A 5 24.82 42.03 36.00
N MET A 6 25.47 42.53 34.95
CA MET A 6 24.87 42.63 33.61
C MET A 6 24.91 41.22 33.02
N VAL A 7 23.86 40.46 33.36
CA VAL A 7 23.60 39.09 32.95
C VAL A 7 23.69 38.97 31.43
N ILE A 8 24.55 38.05 31.01
CA ILE A 8 24.57 37.33 29.74
C ILE A 8 23.14 37.11 29.24
N PHE A 9 22.71 37.90 28.26
CA PHE A 9 21.43 37.74 27.54
C PHE A 9 21.72 37.37 26.08
N PHE A 10 22.61 36.39 25.87
CA PHE A 10 22.97 35.88 24.54
C PHE A 10 22.89 34.36 24.45
N VAL A 11 22.03 33.76 25.26
CA VAL A 11 21.72 32.33 25.21
C VAL A 11 20.20 32.22 25.26
N LEU A 12 19.63 31.32 24.45
CA LEU A 12 18.21 30.89 24.36
C LEU A 12 17.40 31.36 23.13
N ILE A 13 17.94 31.21 21.91
CA ILE A 13 17.09 30.93 20.74
C ILE A 13 17.74 29.86 19.85
N ALA A 14 18.16 28.73 20.46
CA ALA A 14 18.69 27.58 19.71
C ALA A 14 17.78 26.34 19.79
N SER A 15 16.54 26.50 20.24
CA SER A 15 15.60 25.40 20.45
C SER A 15 14.28 25.70 19.77
N GLY A 16 14.18 25.49 18.45
CA GLY A 16 12.86 25.41 17.80
C GLY A 16 12.69 26.02 16.42
N CYS A 17 13.70 26.01 15.53
CA CYS A 17 13.45 26.29 14.12
C CYS A 17 13.21 25.00 13.35
N VAL A 18 12.18 24.23 13.73
CA VAL A 18 11.51 23.32 12.78
C VAL A 18 10.30 24.09 12.25
N THR A 19 10.25 24.25 10.94
CA THR A 19 9.23 25.05 10.28
C THR A 19 7.98 24.20 10.05
N ARG A 20 6.82 24.85 9.89
CA ARG A 20 5.57 24.14 9.53
C ARG A 20 5.74 23.26 8.27
N ASN A 21 6.61 23.68 7.36
CA ASN A 21 6.91 22.91 6.14
C ASN A 21 7.75 21.67 6.44
N TYR A 22 8.68 21.74 7.39
CA TYR A 22 9.41 20.56 7.84
C TYR A 22 8.44 19.52 8.42
N ASP A 23 7.62 19.92 9.40
CA ASP A 23 6.69 18.99 10.07
C ASP A 23 5.72 18.37 9.07
N SER A 24 5.15 19.19 8.17
CA SER A 24 4.24 18.71 7.13
C SER A 24 4.89 17.69 6.18
N ASN A 25 6.15 17.88 5.80
CA ASN A 25 6.86 16.95 4.92
C ASN A 25 7.31 15.69 5.67
N MET A 26 7.66 15.80 6.96
CA MET A 26 7.94 14.64 7.79
C MET A 26 6.71 13.77 7.98
N ASP A 27 5.55 14.37 8.26
CA ASP A 27 4.29 13.65 8.43
C ASP A 27 3.85 13.00 7.11
N LEU A 28 3.95 13.71 5.99
CA LEU A 28 3.69 13.17 4.66
C LEU A 28 4.59 11.97 4.37
N GLY A 29 5.90 12.10 4.55
CA GLY A 29 6.85 11.01 4.31
C GLY A 29 6.55 9.79 5.19
N LYS A 30 6.16 10.00 6.46
CA LYS A 30 5.76 8.91 7.36
C LYS A 30 4.45 8.24 6.93
N SER A 31 3.49 9.00 6.38
CA SER A 31 2.27 8.43 5.79
C SER A 31 2.64 7.53 4.61
N GLN A 32 3.43 8.05 3.68
CA GLN A 32 3.88 7.32 2.49
C GLN A 32 4.70 6.06 2.85
N LEU A 33 5.51 6.10 3.91
CA LEU A 33 6.17 4.89 4.43
C LEU A 33 5.19 3.83 4.92
N ASN A 34 4.10 4.22 5.57
CA ASN A 34 3.08 3.27 6.03
C ASN A 34 2.32 2.66 4.85
N GLU A 35 2.18 3.42 3.77
CA GLU A 35 1.59 2.99 2.50
C GLU A 35 2.59 2.19 1.63
N GLU A 36 3.83 2.01 2.10
CA GLU A 36 4.94 1.38 1.35
C GLU A 36 5.31 2.12 0.04
N ASN A 37 4.92 3.39 -0.10
CA ASN A 37 5.26 4.27 -1.22
C ASN A 37 6.64 4.90 -0.97
N TYR A 38 7.71 4.11 -1.16
CA TYR A 38 9.06 4.51 -0.73
C TYR A 38 9.65 5.67 -1.55
N LEU A 39 9.24 5.84 -2.82
CA LEU A 39 9.69 6.94 -3.67
C LEU A 39 9.08 8.27 -3.18
N GLU A 40 7.78 8.30 -2.97
CA GLU A 40 7.04 9.44 -2.46
C GLU A 40 7.50 9.79 -1.04
N ALA A 41 7.76 8.78 -0.21
CA ALA A 41 8.36 8.97 1.10
C ALA A 41 9.76 9.61 1.00
N HIS A 42 10.61 9.15 0.08
CA HIS A 42 11.92 9.73 -0.19
C HIS A 42 11.83 11.21 -0.58
N GLU A 43 10.96 11.55 -1.53
CA GLU A 43 10.76 12.94 -1.96
C GLU A 43 10.30 13.83 -0.81
N ALA A 44 9.34 13.37 -0.01
CA ALA A 44 8.86 14.11 1.16
C ALA A 44 9.97 14.32 2.20
N PHE A 45 10.75 13.28 2.52
CA PHE A 45 11.88 13.43 3.45
C PHE A 45 13.03 14.27 2.87
N GLU A 46 13.23 14.27 1.55
CA GLU A 46 14.17 15.15 0.88
C GLU A 46 13.77 16.62 1.06
N LEU A 47 12.48 16.94 0.90
CA LEU A 47 11.95 18.28 1.18
C LEU A 47 12.12 18.67 2.66
N ALA A 48 11.79 17.77 3.59
CA ALA A 48 12.03 18.01 5.02
C ALA A 48 13.52 18.23 5.33
N TYR A 49 14.41 17.44 4.73
CA TYR A 49 15.85 17.60 4.90
C TYR A 49 16.38 18.89 4.25
N LYS A 50 15.86 19.31 3.10
CA LYS A 50 16.18 20.59 2.46
C LYS A 50 15.87 21.77 3.37
N GLU A 51 14.75 21.70 4.09
CA GLU A 51 14.26 22.76 4.98
C GLU A 51 15.07 22.86 6.29
N ALA A 52 15.23 21.75 7.01
CA ALA A 52 15.75 21.79 8.39
C ALA A 52 17.05 21.02 8.62
N LYS A 53 17.54 20.26 7.62
CA LYS A 53 18.80 19.49 7.68
C LYS A 53 18.92 18.58 8.91
N THR A 54 17.80 18.05 9.41
CA THR A 54 17.79 17.19 10.60
C THR A 54 18.38 15.81 10.29
N SER A 55 18.95 15.16 11.30
CA SER A 55 19.45 13.79 11.16
C SER A 55 18.34 12.77 10.95
N GLU A 56 17.14 13.02 11.49
CA GLU A 56 15.96 12.16 11.26
C GLU A 56 15.54 12.23 9.79
N ALA A 57 15.31 13.43 9.25
CA ALA A 57 14.90 13.57 7.85
C ALA A 57 15.94 12.97 6.89
N ARG A 58 17.24 13.14 7.18
CA ARG A 58 18.30 12.51 6.40
C ARG A 58 18.23 10.99 6.46
N GLU A 59 18.13 10.41 7.65
CA GLU A 59 18.06 8.96 7.84
C GLU A 59 16.86 8.38 7.09
N LEU A 60 15.70 9.00 7.22
CA LEU A 60 14.48 8.52 6.56
C LEU A 60 14.55 8.68 5.03
N MET A 61 15.09 9.80 4.55
CA MET A 61 15.34 10.05 3.12
C MET A 61 16.30 9.02 2.52
N ASP A 62 17.44 8.76 3.16
CA ASP A 62 18.44 7.81 2.66
C ASP A 62 17.82 6.40 2.57
N LEU A 63 17.20 5.94 3.66
CA LEU A 63 16.61 4.60 3.75
C LEU A 63 15.43 4.37 2.79
N SER A 64 14.52 5.34 2.66
CA SER A 64 13.42 5.22 1.71
C SER A 64 13.92 5.28 0.27
N GLY A 65 14.99 6.03 -0.01
CA GLY A 65 15.66 6.06 -1.31
C GLY A 65 16.24 4.69 -1.70
N PHE A 66 16.92 4.02 -0.78
CA PHE A 66 17.44 2.66 -1.02
C PHE A 66 16.31 1.65 -1.26
N LEU A 67 15.23 1.71 -0.47
CA LEU A 67 14.07 0.83 -0.69
C LEU A 67 13.40 1.08 -2.04
N ALA A 68 13.19 2.35 -2.41
CA ALA A 68 12.60 2.71 -3.71
C ALA A 68 13.47 2.24 -4.88
N SER A 69 14.77 2.49 -4.83
CA SER A 69 15.73 2.06 -5.85
C SER A 69 15.80 0.54 -5.95
N GLY A 70 15.89 -0.16 -4.81
CA GLY A 70 15.95 -1.61 -4.76
C GLY A 70 14.69 -2.27 -5.33
N MET A 71 13.51 -1.74 -5.01
CA MET A 71 12.24 -2.24 -5.56
C MET A 71 12.14 -1.99 -7.06
N LYS A 72 12.50 -0.80 -7.53
CA LYS A 72 12.53 -0.48 -8.95
C LYS A 72 13.47 -1.43 -9.72
N ASN A 73 14.69 -1.61 -9.23
CA ASN A 73 15.67 -2.50 -9.85
C ASN A 73 15.18 -3.95 -9.86
N TYR A 74 14.49 -4.38 -8.81
CA TYR A 74 13.87 -5.71 -8.75
C TYR A 74 12.79 -5.87 -9.83
N ASP A 75 11.91 -4.88 -10.00
CA ASP A 75 10.86 -4.89 -11.03
C ASP A 75 11.44 -4.86 -12.46
N GLU A 76 12.56 -4.16 -12.64
CA GLU A 76 13.34 -4.12 -13.89
C GLU A 76 14.17 -5.39 -14.12
N GLN A 77 14.12 -6.37 -13.22
CA GLN A 77 14.91 -7.62 -13.20
C GLN A 77 16.43 -7.39 -13.13
N ASP A 78 16.87 -6.19 -12.74
CA ASP A 78 18.25 -5.91 -12.36
C ASP A 78 18.48 -6.33 -10.90
N PHE A 79 18.52 -7.65 -10.70
CA PHE A 79 18.60 -8.24 -9.36
C PHE A 79 19.91 -7.91 -8.64
N ASP A 80 21.01 -7.70 -9.37
CA ASP A 80 22.31 -7.33 -8.79
C ASP A 80 22.24 -5.91 -8.20
N SER A 81 21.68 -4.95 -8.94
CA SER A 81 21.47 -3.58 -8.44
C SER A 81 20.45 -3.57 -7.30
N ALA A 82 19.35 -4.33 -7.43
CA ALA A 82 18.34 -4.45 -6.37
C ALA A 82 18.94 -4.98 -5.06
N LYS A 83 19.76 -6.04 -5.15
CA LYS A 83 20.47 -6.61 -4.02
C LYS A 83 21.41 -5.59 -3.38
N SER A 84 22.18 -4.86 -4.18
CA SER A 84 23.08 -3.80 -3.68
C SER A 84 22.30 -2.75 -2.88
N ASP A 85 21.18 -2.26 -3.41
CA ASP A 85 20.37 -1.24 -2.73
C ASP A 85 19.78 -1.75 -1.41
N PHE A 86 19.24 -2.97 -1.39
CA PHE A 86 18.73 -3.56 -0.15
C PHE A 86 19.86 -3.82 0.85
N GLU A 87 21.05 -4.24 0.41
CA GLU A 87 22.21 -4.39 1.29
C GLU A 87 22.63 -3.06 1.92
N GLU A 88 22.63 -1.95 1.16
CA GLU A 88 22.88 -0.61 1.71
C GLU A 88 21.85 -0.24 2.78
N ALA A 89 20.57 -0.51 2.54
CA ALA A 89 19.52 -0.30 3.54
C ALA A 89 19.71 -1.18 4.78
N THR A 90 20.03 -2.47 4.63
CA THR A 90 20.23 -3.37 5.78
C THR A 90 21.47 -3.02 6.61
N ALA A 91 22.52 -2.49 5.98
CA ALA A 91 23.73 -2.05 6.66
C ALA A 91 23.56 -0.71 7.40
N TYR A 92 22.46 0.01 7.14
CA TYR A 92 22.18 1.31 7.73
C TYR A 92 21.96 1.19 9.26
N LYS A 93 22.69 2.02 10.03
CA LYS A 93 22.59 2.04 11.49
C LYS A 93 21.46 2.96 11.96
N ALA A 94 20.23 2.56 11.66
CA ALA A 94 19.03 3.36 11.95
C ALA A 94 18.86 3.66 13.44
N LYS A 95 18.65 4.93 13.77
CA LYS A 95 18.43 5.41 15.13
C LYS A 95 16.94 5.58 15.43
N TYR A 96 16.18 6.01 14.43
CA TYR A 96 14.76 6.35 14.56
C TYR A 96 13.88 5.12 14.32
N ARG A 97 12.63 5.19 14.78
CA ARG A 97 11.71 4.05 14.75
C ARG A 97 11.40 3.65 13.31
N GLU A 98 11.05 4.63 12.49
CA GLU A 98 10.67 4.46 11.09
C GLU A 98 11.87 3.98 10.26
N GLY A 99 13.06 4.49 10.54
CA GLY A 99 14.31 3.98 9.95
C GLY A 99 14.53 2.49 10.27
N LYS A 100 14.32 2.07 11.52
CA LYS A 100 14.43 0.65 11.90
C LYS A 100 13.40 -0.23 11.19
N LEU A 101 12.19 0.27 10.96
CA LEU A 101 11.17 -0.46 10.19
C LEU A 101 11.60 -0.64 8.73
N MET A 102 12.17 0.40 8.11
CA MET A 102 12.71 0.30 6.75
C MET A 102 13.89 -0.67 6.65
N VAL A 103 14.80 -0.68 7.63
CA VAL A 103 15.88 -1.68 7.71
C VAL A 103 15.30 -3.10 7.78
N LEU A 104 14.26 -3.33 8.59
CA LEU A 104 13.59 -4.63 8.67
C LEU A 104 12.95 -5.02 7.32
N LYS A 105 12.28 -4.08 6.66
CA LYS A 105 11.71 -4.31 5.33
C LYS A 105 12.79 -4.68 4.30
N ALA A 106 13.94 -3.99 4.30
CA ALA A 106 15.05 -4.34 3.41
C ALA A 106 15.58 -5.77 3.66
N VAL A 107 15.63 -6.21 4.93
CA VAL A 107 15.97 -7.59 5.29
C VAL A 107 14.94 -8.59 4.75
N GLU A 108 13.65 -8.24 4.74
CA GLU A 108 12.60 -9.08 4.14
C GLU A 108 12.71 -9.19 2.62
N MET A 109 13.20 -8.14 1.94
CA MET A 109 13.36 -8.10 0.49
C MET A 109 14.65 -8.80 0.00
N HIS A 110 15.70 -8.84 0.83
CA HIS A 110 16.98 -9.52 0.54
C HIS A 110 16.83 -11.00 0.11
N PRO A 111 16.07 -11.89 0.80
CA PRO A 111 15.92 -13.29 0.41
C PRO A 111 15.17 -13.52 -0.91
N VAL A 112 14.48 -12.51 -1.45
CA VAL A 112 13.77 -12.62 -2.73
C VAL A 112 14.76 -12.53 -3.91
N SER A 113 15.86 -11.79 -3.75
CA SER A 113 16.89 -11.61 -4.79
C SER A 113 17.77 -12.84 -5.04
N ASP A 114 18.04 -13.66 -4.01
CA ASP A 114 18.88 -14.87 -4.15
C ASP A 114 18.13 -16.07 -4.76
N SER A 115 16.79 -16.06 -4.81
CA SER A 115 15.99 -17.19 -5.33
C SER A 115 15.79 -17.16 -6.85
N ALA A 116 16.25 -16.12 -7.55
CA ALA A 116 16.09 -15.96 -8.99
C ALA A 116 17.25 -16.53 -9.82
N THR A 117 17.98 -17.54 -9.32
CA THR A 117 18.88 -18.34 -10.16
C THR A 117 18.05 -19.34 -10.98
N ILE A 118 17.34 -18.84 -11.99
CA ILE A 118 16.78 -19.71 -13.03
C ILE A 118 17.96 -20.25 -13.82
N GLU A 119 18.12 -21.58 -13.77
CA GLU A 119 19.03 -22.33 -14.62
C GLU A 119 18.82 -21.91 -16.08
N THR A 120 19.85 -21.34 -16.71
CA THR A 120 19.91 -21.20 -18.16
C THR A 120 19.90 -22.59 -18.78
N VAL A 121 18.72 -23.08 -19.16
CA VAL A 121 18.60 -24.20 -20.09
C VAL A 121 18.92 -23.65 -21.47
N GLU A 122 20.17 -23.88 -21.90
CA GLU A 122 20.55 -23.87 -23.32
C GLU A 122 19.58 -24.75 -24.10
N GLY A 123 18.77 -24.13 -24.95
CA GLY A 123 17.78 -24.79 -25.79
C GLY A 123 17.53 -23.96 -27.03
N ASN A 124 18.50 -23.96 -27.93
CA ASN A 124 18.41 -23.49 -29.29
C ASN A 124 17.24 -24.20 -30.00
N ASP A 125 16.26 -23.46 -30.51
CA ASP A 125 15.80 -23.58 -31.90
C ASP A 125 14.75 -22.53 -32.24
N GLU A 126 15.17 -21.66 -33.15
CA GLU A 126 14.42 -20.74 -33.99
C GLU A 126 13.39 -21.53 -34.84
N VAL A 127 12.16 -21.00 -35.00
CA VAL A 127 11.40 -20.81 -36.27
C VAL A 127 9.94 -20.39 -35.93
N GLU A 128 9.61 -19.13 -36.25
CA GLU A 128 8.24 -18.61 -36.53
C GLU A 128 7.91 -18.83 -38.04
N PRO A 129 6.74 -18.45 -38.61
CA PRO A 129 5.34 -18.39 -38.14
C PRO A 129 4.33 -18.94 -39.19
N VAL A 130 3.03 -19.11 -38.85
CA VAL A 130 1.95 -18.99 -39.87
C VAL A 130 0.60 -18.55 -39.29
N GLU A 131 -0.04 -17.65 -40.03
CA GLU A 131 -1.35 -16.97 -39.95
C GLU A 131 -2.56 -17.97 -40.05
N GLU A 132 -3.88 -17.66 -40.00
CA GLU A 132 -4.73 -16.47 -40.14
C GLU A 132 -6.19 -16.87 -39.72
N VAL A 133 -6.93 -15.95 -39.09
CA VAL A 133 -8.36 -15.54 -39.28
C VAL A 133 -9.48 -16.59 -39.52
N THR A 134 -10.59 -16.49 -38.74
CA THR A 134 -11.92 -16.07 -39.24
C THR A 134 -12.97 -15.94 -38.12
N GLU A 135 -13.89 -15.03 -38.41
CA GLU A 135 -14.92 -14.33 -37.65
C GLU A 135 -16.29 -15.05 -37.60
N ASP A 136 -17.15 -14.54 -36.70
CA ASP A 136 -18.63 -14.43 -36.78
C ASP A 136 -19.45 -15.74 -36.66
N GLY A 137 -20.53 -15.88 -35.89
CA GLY A 137 -21.37 -14.98 -35.10
C GLY A 137 -22.78 -15.58 -35.03
N THR A 138 -23.63 -15.00 -34.16
CA THR A 138 -25.11 -14.95 -34.27
C THR A 138 -26.00 -15.83 -33.34
N ILE A 139 -26.51 -15.15 -32.30
CA ILE A 139 -27.91 -14.89 -31.86
C ILE A 139 -28.89 -16.05 -31.51
N GLY A 140 -29.49 -15.93 -30.31
CA GLY A 140 -30.84 -16.43 -29.97
C GLY A 140 -31.08 -16.50 -28.44
N SER A 141 -31.37 -15.40 -27.75
CA SER A 141 -32.71 -14.86 -27.42
C SER A 141 -33.58 -15.73 -26.47
N LYS A 142 -33.82 -15.21 -25.25
CA LYS A 142 -35.14 -14.75 -24.72
C LYS A 142 -35.58 -15.31 -23.34
N GLY A 143 -35.62 -14.39 -22.35
CA GLY A 143 -36.65 -14.21 -21.30
C GLY A 143 -36.69 -15.21 -20.13
N GLN A 144 -37.22 -14.91 -18.95
CA GLN A 144 -37.79 -13.69 -18.35
C GLN A 144 -38.16 -14.06 -16.88
N ASP A 145 -38.12 -13.07 -15.98
CA ASP A 145 -38.93 -12.92 -14.73
C ASP A 145 -38.73 -13.95 -13.59
N GLU A 146 -38.92 -13.69 -12.30
CA GLU A 146 -38.99 -12.53 -11.40
C GLU A 146 -39.09 -13.11 -9.96
N ALA A 147 -38.73 -12.30 -8.97
CA ALA A 147 -39.33 -12.20 -7.62
C ALA A 147 -39.02 -13.22 -6.47
N ALA A 148 -38.25 -12.68 -5.51
CA ALA A 148 -38.65 -12.38 -4.11
C ALA A 148 -38.69 -13.48 -3.02
N THR A 149 -37.92 -13.25 -1.94
CA THR A 149 -38.32 -13.00 -0.52
C THR A 149 -37.18 -13.47 0.42
N ASP A 150 -36.51 -12.57 1.17
CA ASP A 150 -36.86 -12.01 2.48
C ASP A 150 -36.40 -12.88 3.68
N THR A 151 -35.72 -12.24 4.65
CA THR A 151 -35.71 -12.45 6.12
C THR A 151 -34.32 -12.43 6.81
N LYS A 152 -33.91 -11.23 7.25
CA LYS A 152 -33.64 -10.82 8.66
C LYS A 152 -32.79 -11.72 9.61
N GLY A 153 -31.55 -11.27 9.83
CA GLY A 153 -31.03 -10.80 11.14
C GLY A 153 -30.41 -11.80 12.14
N LYS A 154 -29.20 -11.50 12.65
CA LYS A 154 -28.88 -11.38 14.10
C LYS A 154 -27.42 -10.93 14.35
N VAL A 155 -27.29 -9.96 15.24
CA VAL A 155 -26.11 -9.35 15.87
C VAL A 155 -25.44 -10.30 16.87
N GLU A 156 -24.10 -10.24 17.04
CA GLU A 156 -23.37 -10.11 18.33
C GLU A 156 -21.86 -10.41 18.25
N THR A 157 -21.07 -9.36 18.46
CA THR A 157 -19.92 -9.20 19.39
C THR A 157 -19.30 -10.45 20.04
N ALA A 158 -17.97 -10.61 19.95
CA ALA A 158 -17.06 -10.68 21.12
C ALA A 158 -15.58 -10.90 20.78
N SER A 159 -14.76 -10.16 21.53
CA SER A 159 -13.32 -10.24 21.77
C SER A 159 -12.81 -11.63 22.20
N GLY A 160 -11.57 -11.97 21.83
CA GLY A 160 -10.85 -13.13 22.37
C GLY A 160 -9.44 -13.26 21.79
N LYS A 161 -8.46 -13.46 22.66
CA LYS A 161 -7.01 -13.22 22.49
C LYS A 161 -6.24 -14.55 22.33
N GLU A 162 -5.06 -14.44 21.71
CA GLU A 162 -3.82 -15.26 21.87
C GLU A 162 -3.74 -16.69 21.29
N GLY A 163 -2.72 -16.92 20.42
CA GLY A 163 -1.99 -18.19 20.42
C GLY A 163 -1.46 -18.75 19.07
N SER A 164 -0.24 -18.34 18.69
CA SER A 164 0.87 -19.18 18.17
C SER A 164 0.89 -19.76 16.73
N LYS A 165 2.11 -19.66 16.14
CA LYS A 165 2.78 -20.45 15.09
C LYS A 165 2.68 -20.02 13.62
N ASP A 166 3.88 -19.93 13.03
CA ASP A 166 4.20 -19.69 11.62
C ASP A 166 3.24 -20.39 10.66
N SER A 167 2.49 -19.58 9.94
CA SER A 167 1.91 -19.90 8.65
C SER A 167 1.78 -18.58 7.91
N VAL A 168 2.11 -18.57 6.61
CA VAL A 168 1.86 -17.45 5.72
C VAL A 168 0.37 -17.12 5.82
N SER A 169 0.00 -16.15 6.66
CA SER A 169 -1.40 -15.91 6.97
C SER A 169 -2.01 -15.25 5.76
N ALA A 170 -2.83 -16.01 5.03
CA ALA A 170 -3.63 -15.52 3.92
C ALA A 170 -4.32 -14.20 4.33
N LEU A 171 -4.27 -13.20 3.45
CA LEU A 171 -4.91 -11.90 3.62
C LEU A 171 -6.34 -12.12 4.15
N SER A 172 -6.70 -11.46 5.25
CA SER A 172 -8.06 -11.56 5.79
C SER A 172 -9.04 -10.64 5.04
N LYS A 173 -10.33 -10.96 5.05
CA LYS A 173 -11.38 -10.14 4.42
C LYS A 173 -11.37 -8.68 4.90
N SER A 174 -11.13 -8.45 6.20
CA SER A 174 -11.07 -7.09 6.75
C SER A 174 -9.85 -6.30 6.28
N GLN A 175 -8.71 -6.97 6.04
CA GLN A 175 -7.55 -6.33 5.44
C GLN A 175 -7.79 -6.01 3.96
N ALA A 176 -8.42 -6.93 3.23
CA ALA A 176 -8.79 -6.72 1.84
C ALA A 176 -9.83 -5.59 1.67
N GLU A 177 -10.82 -5.49 2.56
CA GLU A 177 -11.81 -4.41 2.57
C GLU A 177 -11.15 -3.04 2.73
N LYS A 178 -10.10 -2.94 3.57
CA LYS A 178 -9.32 -1.70 3.71
C LYS A 178 -8.61 -1.32 2.41
N LEU A 179 -7.98 -2.29 1.73
CA LEU A 179 -7.32 -2.04 0.45
C LEU A 179 -8.29 -1.47 -0.59
N VAL A 180 -9.53 -1.95 -0.64
CA VAL A 180 -10.55 -1.40 -1.55
C VAL A 180 -11.02 -0.02 -1.08
N LYS A 181 -11.19 0.23 0.23
CA LYS A 181 -11.50 1.57 0.75
C LYS A 181 -10.48 2.61 0.35
N ASP A 182 -9.21 2.24 0.44
CA ASP A 182 -8.07 3.09 0.10
C ASP A 182 -8.01 3.30 -1.43
N TYR A 183 -8.19 2.23 -2.22
CA TYR A 183 -8.19 2.29 -3.70
C TYR A 183 -9.27 3.19 -4.28
N VAL A 184 -10.48 3.16 -3.71
CA VAL A 184 -11.63 3.96 -4.19
C VAL A 184 -11.69 5.34 -3.50
N ASP A 185 -10.71 5.64 -2.64
CA ASP A 185 -10.60 6.91 -1.93
C ASP A 185 -11.89 7.25 -1.15
N MET A 186 -12.43 6.26 -0.43
CA MET A 186 -13.74 6.37 0.23
C MET A 186 -13.79 7.46 1.32
N GLU A 187 -12.64 7.92 1.81
CA GLU A 187 -12.58 9.07 2.74
C GLU A 187 -13.18 10.34 2.13
N ASN A 188 -13.09 10.50 0.80
CA ASN A 188 -13.65 11.62 0.07
C ASN A 188 -15.12 11.42 -0.31
N PHE A 189 -15.69 10.24 -0.08
CA PHE A 189 -17.06 9.87 -0.44
C PHE A 189 -17.78 9.21 0.75
N PRO A 190 -18.26 10.00 1.73
CA PRO A 190 -18.80 9.47 2.98
C PRO A 190 -20.09 8.63 2.84
N ASN A 191 -20.75 8.70 1.68
CA ASN A 191 -21.96 7.93 1.36
C ASN A 191 -21.63 6.61 0.64
N LEU A 192 -20.36 6.32 0.37
CA LEU A 192 -19.94 5.04 -0.20
C LEU A 192 -19.96 3.96 0.87
N HIS A 193 -20.53 2.83 0.46
CA HIS A 193 -20.56 1.60 1.22
C HIS A 193 -19.78 0.54 0.45
N ILE A 194 -19.14 -0.35 1.22
CA ILE A 194 -18.44 -1.52 0.70
C ILE A 194 -18.93 -2.77 1.40
N GLU A 195 -19.20 -3.80 0.61
CA GLU A 195 -19.60 -5.11 1.12
C GLU A 195 -18.80 -6.21 0.43
N TYR A 196 -18.32 -7.19 1.19
CA TYR A 196 -17.80 -8.42 0.60
C TYR A 196 -18.94 -9.18 -0.07
N ASP A 197 -18.73 -9.64 -1.30
CA ASP A 197 -19.74 -10.39 -2.04
C ASP A 197 -19.37 -11.87 -2.16
N HIS A 198 -18.31 -12.20 -2.89
CA HIS A 198 -17.86 -13.58 -3.09
C HIS A 198 -16.33 -13.70 -3.25
N ASP A 199 -15.85 -14.94 -3.30
CA ASP A 199 -14.49 -15.24 -3.73
C ASP A 199 -14.53 -15.49 -5.26
N ALA A 200 -13.63 -14.88 -6.02
CA ALA A 200 -13.46 -15.14 -7.45
C ALA A 200 -13.03 -16.60 -7.71
N GLU A 201 -13.15 -17.10 -8.94
CA GLU A 201 -12.80 -18.49 -9.29
C GLU A 201 -11.34 -18.85 -8.94
N LYS A 202 -10.42 -17.89 -9.06
CA LYS A 202 -8.99 -18.04 -8.69
C LYS A 202 -8.72 -17.85 -7.20
N GLY A 203 -9.78 -17.60 -6.43
CA GLY A 203 -9.75 -17.46 -4.99
C GLY A 203 -9.41 -16.07 -4.50
N ASP A 204 -9.52 -15.01 -5.31
CA ASP A 204 -9.37 -13.61 -4.88
C ASP A 204 -10.65 -13.09 -4.19
N TYR A 205 -10.57 -12.06 -3.34
CA TYR A 205 -11.78 -11.51 -2.70
C TYR A 205 -12.45 -10.49 -3.62
N ILE A 206 -13.78 -10.54 -3.75
CA ILE A 206 -14.56 -9.56 -4.50
C ILE A 206 -15.41 -8.70 -3.56
N PHE A 207 -15.35 -7.39 -3.77
CA PHE A 207 -16.09 -6.37 -3.01
C PHE A 207 -17.00 -5.55 -3.91
N HIS A 208 -18.23 -5.32 -3.45
CA HIS A 208 -19.19 -4.41 -4.04
C HIS A 208 -19.00 -3.01 -3.46
N VAL A 209 -18.86 -1.98 -4.28
CA VAL A 209 -18.90 -0.58 -3.83
C VAL A 209 -20.11 0.12 -4.41
N PHE A 210 -20.90 0.75 -3.55
CA PHE A 210 -22.14 1.43 -3.93
C PHE A 210 -22.46 2.61 -3.02
N GLU A 211 -23.17 3.59 -3.56
CA GLU A 211 -23.72 4.73 -2.82
C GLU A 211 -25.18 4.47 -2.44
N VAL A 212 -25.58 4.95 -1.26
CA VAL A 212 -26.99 4.96 -0.81
C VAL A 212 -27.42 6.40 -0.53
N ASP A 213 -28.45 6.87 -1.22
CA ASP A 213 -29.05 8.18 -0.93
C ASP A 213 -29.77 8.15 0.44
N GLU A 214 -29.36 8.99 1.38
CA GLU A 214 -29.97 9.09 2.73
C GLU A 214 -31.43 9.65 2.73
N GLY A 215 -32.03 9.88 1.55
CA GLY A 215 -33.32 10.56 1.40
C GLY A 215 -34.56 9.67 1.23
N SER A 216 -34.45 8.40 0.83
CA SER A 216 -35.63 7.60 0.45
C SER A 216 -35.99 6.55 1.50
N GLN A 217 -36.81 6.97 2.47
CA GLN A 217 -37.30 6.14 3.58
C GLN A 217 -38.03 4.82 3.23
N LYS A 218 -38.17 4.41 1.96
CA LYS A 218 -38.76 3.09 1.60
C LYS A 218 -38.18 2.39 0.36
N SER A 219 -37.13 2.92 -0.25
CA SER A 219 -36.38 2.25 -1.33
C SER A 219 -35.17 3.12 -1.64
N GLY A 220 -34.08 2.94 -0.89
CA GLY A 220 -32.78 3.54 -1.21
C GLY A 220 -32.44 3.24 -2.65
N HIS A 221 -32.28 4.26 -3.50
CA HIS A 221 -31.62 4.04 -4.77
C HIS A 221 -30.18 3.66 -4.42
N LYS A 222 -29.79 2.43 -4.78
CA LYS A 222 -28.40 1.99 -4.69
C LYS A 222 -27.76 2.23 -6.04
N THR A 223 -26.75 3.08 -6.09
CA THR A 223 -25.95 3.30 -7.29
C THR A 223 -24.65 2.54 -7.12
N THR A 224 -24.49 1.45 -7.87
CA THR A 224 -23.22 0.70 -7.90
C THR A 224 -22.15 1.54 -8.57
N TRP A 225 -21.01 1.68 -7.92
CA TRP A 225 -19.82 2.31 -8.48
C TRP A 225 -18.97 1.28 -9.21
N GLY A 226 -18.86 0.07 -8.65
CA GLY A 226 -18.14 -1.02 -9.31
C GLY A 226 -17.92 -2.23 -8.42
N TRP A 227 -17.28 -3.22 -9.02
CA TRP A 227 -16.80 -4.43 -8.36
C TRP A 227 -15.27 -4.42 -8.31
N TYR A 228 -14.71 -4.66 -7.13
CA TYR A 228 -13.26 -4.62 -6.91
C TYR A 228 -12.75 -5.97 -6.41
N GLY A 229 -11.77 -6.51 -7.11
CA GLY A 229 -11.06 -7.72 -6.73
C GLY A 229 -9.81 -7.39 -5.92
N VAL A 230 -9.51 -8.22 -4.93
CA VAL A 230 -8.28 -8.14 -4.15
C VAL A 230 -7.56 -9.47 -4.20
N ASN A 231 -6.36 -9.45 -4.78
CA ASN A 231 -5.53 -10.63 -4.83
C ASN A 231 -5.02 -11.00 -3.44
N LYS A 232 -5.31 -12.22 -2.97
CA LYS A 232 -4.97 -12.63 -1.59
C LYS A 232 -3.47 -12.76 -1.32
N LYS A 233 -2.66 -12.87 -2.37
CA LYS A 233 -1.21 -13.03 -2.30
C LYS A 233 -0.49 -11.71 -2.54
N THR A 234 -0.83 -11.03 -3.64
CA THR A 234 -0.16 -9.79 -4.05
C THR A 234 -0.74 -8.56 -3.38
N LYS A 235 -1.95 -8.65 -2.80
CA LYS A 235 -2.72 -7.54 -2.22
C LYS A 235 -3.12 -6.47 -3.24
N GLU A 236 -2.92 -6.74 -4.53
CA GLU A 236 -3.33 -5.86 -5.62
C GLU A 236 -4.86 -5.74 -5.65
N VAL A 237 -5.33 -4.50 -5.79
CA VAL A 237 -6.73 -4.18 -6.00
C VAL A 237 -6.94 -3.88 -7.49
N TYR A 238 -7.95 -4.51 -8.09
CA TYR A 238 -8.28 -4.33 -9.50
C TYR A 238 -9.79 -4.23 -9.70
N GLU A 239 -10.21 -3.54 -10.75
CA GLU A 239 -11.62 -3.45 -11.13
C GLU A 239 -12.05 -4.70 -11.90
N VAL A 240 -13.21 -5.25 -11.56
CA VAL A 240 -13.73 -6.50 -12.14
C VAL A 240 -14.65 -6.23 -13.32
N MET A 241 -15.41 -5.12 -13.27
CA MET A 241 -16.19 -4.47 -14.34
C MET A 241 -17.10 -3.39 -13.76
#